data_AF-A0A9W6QYS9-F1
#
_entry.id   AF-A0A9W6QYS9-F1
#
_cell.length_a   1.000
_cell.length_b   1.000
_cell.length_c   1.000
_cell.angle_alpha   90.00
_cell.angle_beta   90.00
_cell.angle_gamma   90.00
#
_symmetry.space_group_name_H-M   'P 1'
#
loop_
_entity.id
_entity.type
_entity.pdbx_description
1 polymer ?
#
loop_
_entity_poly.entity_id
_entity_poly.type
_entity_poly.pdbx_seq_one_letter_code
_entity_poly.pdbx_strand_id
1 'polypeptide(L)'
;MQAKTKAITAAVTGCALGVGGLAWLAMPASAGEAPPSLPPVSAEELVQSVLSTTTPALDGTVQVTNNLGLPTSTLPGGTSLNIDSAHVYNDGNGNSKLSVQQGDADTTVVHNGTTVWTYQSKDNKATKVTVPADKWDSKAETSDPAAMASQLVAKIRETSTVNIEGTARVAGRAAYEVVLTPKPTERTLLREIRIDVDAEKRVPLRLAVMSNGTDKPALQVGFTDVQFRAQPASEFQFTPPQGAKVTEEQANMPEPNRAEGMTKLVGDGWDTVLTGSMPATALQPQQQGKGKYGQQADPQQLLQRFAKPVSGPFGTGYVFSTTAGTALLTDDGRFAIGAVPEQVLIEALGSK
;
A
#
# COMPACT_ATOMS: atom_id res chain seq x y z
N MET A 1 -15.79 -20.97 -21.03
CA MET A 1 -16.21 -19.62 -20.58
C MET A 1 -15.93 -19.49 -19.09
N GLN A 2 -15.93 -18.27 -18.54
CA GLN A 2 -15.74 -17.97 -17.10
C GLN A 2 -14.49 -18.57 -16.43
N ALA A 3 -13.36 -17.87 -16.60
CA ALA A 3 -12.13 -18.08 -15.82
C ALA A 3 -11.58 -16.75 -15.24
N LYS A 4 -12.45 -15.73 -15.07
CA LYS A 4 -12.06 -14.34 -14.77
C LYS A 4 -12.42 -13.83 -13.37
N THR A 5 -12.97 -14.67 -12.49
CA THR A 5 -13.65 -14.21 -11.25
C THR A 5 -13.03 -14.76 -9.95
N LYS A 6 -11.74 -15.14 -9.96
CA LYS A 6 -11.06 -15.79 -8.82
C LYS A 6 -9.72 -15.15 -8.38
N ALA A 7 -9.44 -13.91 -8.80
CA ALA A 7 -8.14 -13.26 -8.54
C ALA A 7 -8.16 -12.15 -7.46
N ILE A 8 -9.32 -11.79 -6.91
CA ILE A 8 -9.49 -10.55 -6.11
C ILE A 8 -9.74 -10.88 -4.63
N THR A 9 -8.83 -11.63 -4.01
CA THR A 9 -8.87 -11.92 -2.55
C THR A 9 -7.47 -11.94 -1.90
N ALA A 10 -6.42 -11.62 -2.66
CA ALA A 10 -5.06 -11.36 -2.13
C ALA A 10 -4.75 -9.85 -1.96
N ALA A 11 -5.73 -8.97 -2.25
CA ALA A 11 -5.54 -7.53 -2.45
C ALA A 11 -5.46 -6.69 -1.16
N VAL A 12 -4.72 -7.18 -0.15
CA VAL A 12 -4.31 -6.42 1.05
C VAL A 12 -2.86 -6.76 1.43
N THR A 13 -2.41 -8.00 1.20
CA THR A 13 -1.18 -8.56 1.79
C THR A 13 0.05 -8.55 0.86
N GLY A 14 -0.06 -8.04 -0.37
CA GLY A 14 1.06 -8.05 -1.33
C GLY A 14 0.98 -6.98 -2.41
N CYS A 15 1.77 -5.91 -2.26
CA CYS A 15 1.90 -4.82 -3.24
C CYS A 15 3.37 -4.37 -3.37
N ALA A 16 4.00 -4.59 -4.54
CA ALA A 16 5.10 -3.82 -5.18
C ALA A 16 5.95 -4.66 -6.17
N LEU A 17 6.24 -4.15 -7.38
CA LEU A 17 6.93 -4.79 -8.55
C LEU A 17 7.52 -3.62 -9.45
N GLY A 18 8.47 -3.63 -10.40
CA GLY A 18 9.44 -4.52 -11.12
C GLY A 18 10.68 -3.68 -11.58
N VAL A 19 11.83 -4.18 -12.08
CA VAL A 19 13.10 -3.36 -12.28
C VAL A 19 13.47 -2.76 -13.63
N GLY A 20 14.32 -1.76 -13.60
CA GLY A 20 15.40 -1.53 -14.56
C GLY A 20 16.60 -1.05 -13.76
N GLY A 21 17.81 -1.34 -14.23
CA GLY A 21 19.00 -0.84 -13.54
C GLY A 21 19.29 0.60 -13.95
N LEU A 22 19.93 1.36 -13.06
CA LEU A 22 21.04 2.20 -13.50
C LEU A 22 22.05 2.46 -12.38
N ALA A 23 23.29 2.07 -12.67
CA ALA A 23 24.55 2.56 -12.11
C ALA A 23 24.72 2.62 -10.57
N TRP A 24 25.60 1.74 -10.08
CA TRP A 24 26.36 1.86 -8.83
C TRP A 24 26.68 3.31 -8.41
N LEU A 25 26.03 3.78 -7.34
CA LEU A 25 26.64 4.68 -6.35
C LEU A 25 26.21 4.19 -4.96
N ALA A 26 27.20 3.86 -4.12
CA ALA A 26 26.95 3.21 -2.84
C ALA A 26 26.79 4.23 -1.69
N MET A 27 25.71 4.08 -0.93
CA MET A 27 25.53 4.62 0.44
C MET A 27 25.37 6.16 0.54
N PRO A 28 24.77 6.70 1.63
CA PRO A 28 24.78 6.21 3.02
C PRO A 28 23.89 4.98 3.30
N ALA A 29 24.49 3.94 3.89
CA ALA A 29 23.79 3.14 4.89
C ALA A 29 23.70 3.94 6.20
N SER A 30 22.94 3.42 7.17
CA SER A 30 23.17 3.76 8.57
C SER A 30 24.65 3.51 8.91
N ALA A 31 25.34 4.54 9.39
CA ALA A 31 26.79 4.52 9.51
C ALA A 31 27.27 3.45 10.52
N GLY A 32 27.90 2.38 10.03
CA GLY A 32 28.49 1.34 10.87
C GLY A 32 28.95 0.08 10.15
N GLU A 33 28.20 -0.41 9.15
CA GLU A 33 28.48 -1.72 8.52
C GLU A 33 28.44 -1.70 6.99
N ALA A 34 29.23 -2.58 6.39
CA ALA A 34 29.16 -2.91 4.97
C ALA A 34 27.92 -3.79 4.66
N PRO A 35 27.48 -3.89 3.39
CA PRO A 35 26.42 -4.81 3.00
C PRO A 35 26.79 -6.26 3.35
N PRO A 36 25.84 -7.06 3.88
CA PRO A 36 26.12 -8.45 4.20
C PRO A 36 26.35 -9.24 2.90
N SER A 37 27.47 -9.96 2.80
CA SER A 37 27.73 -10.83 1.65
C SER A 37 26.83 -12.06 1.71
N LEU A 38 25.74 -12.05 0.93
CA LEU A 38 24.79 -13.16 0.84
C LEU A 38 25.06 -14.02 -0.41
N PRO A 39 24.71 -15.32 -0.41
CA PRO A 39 24.74 -16.15 -1.61
C PRO A 39 23.84 -15.57 -2.72
N PRO A 40 24.24 -15.63 -4.00
CA PRO A 40 23.40 -15.20 -5.11
C PRO A 40 22.11 -16.02 -5.17
N VAL A 41 21.02 -15.38 -5.57
CA VAL A 41 19.69 -15.97 -5.76
C VAL A 41 19.00 -15.25 -6.92
N SER A 42 18.21 -15.95 -7.73
CA SER A 42 17.42 -15.32 -8.80
C SER A 42 16.16 -14.63 -8.26
N ALA A 43 15.56 -13.75 -9.09
CA ALA A 43 14.29 -13.12 -8.74
C ALA A 43 13.17 -14.16 -8.58
N GLU A 44 13.15 -15.18 -9.45
CA GLU A 44 12.21 -16.29 -9.41
C GLU A 44 12.34 -17.12 -8.13
N GLU A 45 13.55 -17.54 -7.75
CA GLU A 45 13.79 -18.27 -6.50
C GLU A 45 13.46 -17.42 -5.26
N LEU A 46 13.77 -16.12 -5.29
CA LEU A 46 13.45 -15.22 -4.18
C LEU A 46 11.94 -15.04 -4.03
N VAL A 47 11.21 -14.75 -5.11
CA VAL A 47 9.74 -14.65 -5.11
C VAL A 47 9.10 -15.98 -4.72
N GLN A 48 9.60 -17.12 -5.23
CA GLN A 48 9.16 -18.45 -4.80
C GLN A 48 9.36 -18.65 -3.30
N SER A 49 10.50 -18.24 -2.75
CA SER A 49 10.77 -18.37 -1.32
C SER A 49 9.83 -17.51 -0.47
N VAL A 50 9.47 -16.30 -0.92
CA VAL A 50 8.45 -15.46 -0.27
C VAL A 50 7.06 -16.13 -0.34
N LEU A 51 6.64 -16.58 -1.53
CA LEU A 51 5.34 -17.24 -1.73
C LEU A 51 5.21 -18.59 -0.98
N SER A 52 6.34 -19.26 -0.71
CA SER A 52 6.39 -20.51 0.06
C SER A 52 6.54 -20.30 1.57
N THR A 53 6.74 -19.05 2.02
CA THR A 53 6.99 -18.74 3.43
C THR A 53 5.68 -18.64 4.21
N THR A 54 5.47 -19.56 5.15
CA THR A 54 4.57 -19.31 6.27
C THR A 54 5.19 -18.21 7.13
N THR A 55 4.47 -17.09 7.30
CA THR A 55 4.92 -15.97 8.15
C THR A 55 5.33 -16.51 9.52
N PRO A 56 6.60 -16.31 9.96
CA PRO A 56 7.05 -16.78 11.27
C PRO A 56 6.44 -15.96 12.41
N ALA A 57 6.45 -16.53 13.62
CA ALA A 57 6.17 -15.76 14.82
C ALA A 57 7.13 -14.55 14.91
N LEU A 58 6.57 -13.36 15.05
CA LEU A 58 7.32 -12.10 15.00
C LEU A 58 6.72 -11.03 15.91
N ASP A 59 7.57 -10.10 16.29
CA ASP A 59 7.30 -8.86 16.99
C ASP A 59 8.11 -7.78 16.27
N GLY A 60 7.53 -6.61 15.96
CA GLY A 60 8.27 -5.57 15.26
C GLY A 60 7.52 -4.25 15.09
N THR A 61 8.30 -3.17 15.02
CA THR A 61 7.81 -1.82 14.74
C THR A 61 8.02 -1.50 13.26
N VAL A 62 6.95 -1.08 12.59
CA VAL A 62 6.94 -0.60 11.20
C VAL A 62 6.76 0.92 11.20
N GLN A 63 7.51 1.63 10.36
CA GLN A 63 7.32 3.06 10.12
C GLN A 63 6.90 3.32 8.67
N VAL A 64 6.02 4.32 8.49
CA VAL A 64 5.68 4.89 7.19
C VAL A 64 6.39 6.23 7.04
N THR A 65 7.01 6.48 5.90
CA THR A 65 7.60 7.78 5.54
C THR A 65 6.95 8.28 4.26
N ASN A 66 6.32 9.45 4.31
CA ASN A 66 5.59 10.03 3.20
C ASN A 66 6.24 11.36 2.77
N ASN A 67 6.89 11.35 1.61
CA ASN A 67 7.51 12.53 0.97
C ASN A 67 6.80 12.88 -0.37
N LEU A 68 5.50 12.56 -0.49
CA LEU A 68 4.69 12.86 -1.68
C LEU A 68 4.41 14.37 -1.85
N GLY A 69 4.70 15.21 -0.85
CA GLY A 69 4.49 16.66 -0.92
C GLY A 69 3.01 17.07 -0.95
N LEU A 70 2.12 16.24 -0.42
CA LEU A 70 0.67 16.51 -0.39
C LEU A 70 0.34 17.71 0.52
N PRO A 71 -0.58 18.62 0.11
CA PRO A 71 -0.98 19.78 0.92
C PRO A 71 -1.88 19.39 2.11
N THR A 72 -2.30 18.13 2.19
CA THR A 72 -3.07 17.53 3.29
C THR A 72 -2.62 16.09 3.46
N SER A 73 -2.58 15.61 4.70
CA SER A 73 -2.32 14.19 5.00
C SER A 73 -3.57 13.31 4.88
N THR A 74 -4.75 13.88 4.64
CA THR A 74 -6.01 13.13 4.51
C THR A 74 -6.53 13.19 3.08
N LEU A 75 -6.69 12.01 2.47
CA LEU A 75 -7.23 11.80 1.13
C LEU A 75 -8.77 11.93 1.09
N PRO A 76 -9.35 12.16 -0.11
CA PRO A 76 -10.79 11.96 -0.33
C PRO A 76 -11.27 10.60 0.20
N GLY A 77 -12.44 10.57 0.84
CA GLY A 77 -12.93 9.40 1.57
C GLY A 77 -12.48 9.32 3.04
N GLY A 78 -11.57 10.20 3.49
CA GLY A 78 -11.19 10.34 4.90
C GLY A 78 -10.01 9.48 5.34
N THR A 79 -9.40 8.70 4.45
CA THR A 79 -8.18 7.94 4.71
C THR A 79 -7.01 8.88 4.97
N SER A 80 -6.34 8.75 6.12
CA SER A 80 -5.13 9.52 6.42
C SER A 80 -3.86 8.74 6.05
N LEU A 81 -2.84 9.50 5.66
CA LEU A 81 -1.50 9.06 5.28
C LEU A 81 -0.44 9.48 6.31
N ASN A 82 -0.84 10.16 7.39
CA ASN A 82 -0.02 10.29 8.58
C ASN A 82 -0.21 9.02 9.43
N ILE A 83 0.73 8.09 9.29
CA ILE A 83 0.90 6.94 10.19
C ILE A 83 2.28 7.11 10.82
N ASP A 84 2.33 7.41 12.11
CA ASP A 84 3.60 7.74 12.79
C ASP A 84 4.45 6.48 13.00
N SER A 85 3.79 5.41 13.46
CA SER A 85 4.30 4.04 13.49
C SER A 85 3.16 3.03 13.57
N ALA A 86 3.48 1.76 13.32
CA ALA A 86 2.59 0.63 13.60
C ALA A 86 3.38 -0.51 14.26
N HIS A 87 2.80 -1.16 15.27
CA HIS A 87 3.38 -2.34 15.92
C HIS A 87 2.69 -3.61 15.43
N VAL A 88 3.46 -4.63 15.08
CA VAL A 88 2.98 -5.88 14.47
C VAL A 88 3.43 -7.06 15.32
N TYR A 89 2.47 -7.90 15.71
CA TYR A 89 2.71 -9.22 16.29
C TYR A 89 2.10 -10.31 15.40
N ASN A 90 2.79 -11.44 15.27
CA ASN A 90 2.29 -12.65 14.63
C ASN A 90 2.73 -13.87 15.44
N ASP A 91 1.92 -14.93 15.52
CA ASP A 91 2.26 -16.16 16.27
C ASP A 91 2.80 -17.31 15.41
N GLY A 92 2.84 -17.14 14.08
CA GLY A 92 3.23 -18.17 13.11
C GLY A 92 2.17 -19.22 12.80
N ASN A 93 1.02 -19.20 13.49
CA ASN A 93 -0.10 -20.14 13.33
C ASN A 93 -1.39 -19.45 12.85
N GLY A 94 -1.27 -18.18 12.45
CA GLY A 94 -2.33 -17.39 11.85
C GLY A 94 -2.90 -16.30 12.75
N ASN A 95 -2.58 -16.25 14.05
CA ASN A 95 -3.03 -15.17 14.92
C ASN A 95 -2.12 -13.94 14.76
N SER A 96 -2.71 -12.75 14.79
CA SER A 96 -1.98 -11.49 14.57
C SER A 96 -2.57 -10.30 15.30
N LYS A 97 -1.74 -9.30 15.56
CA LYS A 97 -2.15 -8.00 16.12
C LYS A 97 -1.38 -6.88 15.42
N LEU A 98 -2.11 -5.83 15.05
CA LEU A 98 -1.61 -4.62 14.41
C LEU A 98 -2.12 -3.42 15.21
N SER A 99 -1.23 -2.67 15.85
CA SER A 99 -1.56 -1.41 16.54
C SER A 99 -0.94 -0.23 15.79
N VAL A 100 -1.77 0.58 15.13
CA VAL A 100 -1.35 1.75 14.34
C VAL A 100 -1.55 3.02 15.16
N GLN A 101 -0.49 3.81 15.33
CA GLN A 101 -0.54 5.12 15.98
C GLN A 101 -0.71 6.24 14.96
N GLN A 102 -1.61 7.17 15.26
CA GLN A 102 -1.91 8.38 14.48
C GLN A 102 -2.12 9.56 15.44
N GLY A 103 -1.02 10.22 15.84
CA GLY A 103 -1.01 11.28 16.84
C GLY A 103 -1.56 10.79 18.19
N ASP A 104 -2.60 11.46 18.69
CA ASP A 104 -3.29 11.15 19.95
C ASP A 104 -4.31 9.99 19.84
N ALA A 105 -4.33 9.27 18.71
CA ALA A 105 -5.30 8.21 18.43
C ALA A 105 -4.64 6.91 17.95
N ASP A 106 -5.15 5.78 18.44
CA ASP A 106 -4.69 4.44 18.09
C ASP A 106 -5.81 3.66 17.41
N THR A 107 -5.45 2.91 16.37
CA THR A 107 -6.30 1.84 15.80
C THR A 107 -5.62 0.49 16.03
N THR A 108 -6.24 -0.38 16.81
CA THR A 108 -5.73 -1.73 17.07
C THR A 108 -6.62 -2.78 16.44
N VAL A 109 -6.06 -3.58 15.53
CA VAL A 109 -6.68 -4.76 14.94
C VAL A 109 -6.09 -6.00 15.61
N VAL A 110 -6.92 -6.93 16.09
CA VAL A 110 -6.50 -8.22 16.64
C VAL A 110 -7.27 -9.32 15.96
N HIS A 111 -6.56 -10.25 15.33
CA HIS A 111 -7.11 -11.41 14.68
C HIS A 111 -6.73 -12.67 15.44
N ASN A 112 -7.74 -13.44 15.85
CA ASN A 112 -7.64 -14.67 16.62
C ASN A 112 -8.58 -15.73 16.03
N GLY A 113 -8.02 -16.79 15.45
CA GLY A 113 -8.78 -17.85 14.79
C GLY A 113 -9.74 -17.32 13.72
N THR A 114 -11.05 -17.38 13.99
CA THR A 114 -12.13 -16.91 13.10
C THR A 114 -12.66 -15.50 13.45
N THR A 115 -12.07 -14.81 14.43
CA THR A 115 -12.54 -13.50 14.91
C THR A 115 -11.51 -12.40 14.64
N VAL A 116 -11.97 -11.30 14.04
CA VAL A 116 -11.19 -10.07 13.88
C VAL A 116 -11.83 -8.97 14.72
N TRP A 117 -11.12 -8.44 15.69
CA TRP A 117 -11.46 -7.23 16.42
C TRP A 117 -10.77 -6.03 15.79
N THR A 118 -11.48 -4.91 15.67
CA THR A 118 -10.94 -3.59 15.32
C THR A 118 -11.39 -2.59 16.38
N TYR A 119 -10.43 -2.00 17.10
CA TYR A 119 -10.65 -0.98 18.11
C TYR A 119 -10.08 0.37 17.66
N GLN A 120 -10.84 1.43 17.92
CA GLN A 120 -10.51 2.82 17.60
C GLN A 120 -10.59 3.63 18.91
N SER A 121 -9.44 4.07 19.44
CA SER A 121 -9.38 4.69 20.77
C SER A 121 -10.12 6.02 20.84
N LYS A 122 -10.00 6.83 19.77
CA LYS A 122 -10.61 8.16 19.62
C LYS A 122 -12.12 8.19 19.87
N ASP A 123 -12.86 7.22 19.33
CA ASP A 123 -14.32 7.12 19.48
C ASP A 123 -14.74 6.13 20.59
N ASN A 124 -13.75 5.54 21.26
CA ASN A 124 -13.85 4.37 22.14
C ASN A 124 -14.78 3.29 21.56
N LYS A 125 -14.53 2.88 20.31
CA LYS A 125 -15.37 1.92 19.56
C LYS A 125 -14.61 0.63 19.30
N ALA A 126 -15.25 -0.52 19.53
CA ALA A 126 -14.76 -1.84 19.12
C ALA A 126 -15.76 -2.50 18.17
N THR A 127 -15.35 -2.84 16.95
CA THR A 127 -16.10 -3.74 16.06
C THR A 127 -15.47 -5.14 16.13
N LYS A 128 -16.30 -6.17 16.24
CA LYS A 128 -15.91 -7.59 16.17
C LYS A 128 -16.55 -8.22 14.95
N VAL A 129 -15.73 -8.67 14.00
CA VAL A 129 -16.16 -9.42 12.83
C VAL A 129 -15.89 -10.91 13.08
N THR A 130 -16.92 -11.75 12.93
CA THR A 130 -16.75 -13.22 12.94
C THR A 130 -16.84 -13.76 11.52
N VAL A 131 -15.76 -14.39 11.05
CA VAL A 131 -15.67 -15.01 9.72
C VAL A 131 -16.05 -16.49 9.81
N PRO A 132 -16.99 -17.00 9.00
CA PRO A 132 -17.30 -18.42 8.97
C PRO A 132 -16.08 -19.27 8.57
N ALA A 133 -15.88 -20.42 9.21
CA ALA A 133 -14.70 -21.25 8.97
C ALA A 133 -14.57 -21.75 7.51
N ASP A 134 -15.69 -22.00 6.83
CA ASP A 134 -15.75 -22.35 5.40
C ASP A 134 -15.38 -21.19 4.45
N LYS A 135 -15.34 -19.95 4.96
CA LYS A 135 -14.83 -18.76 4.27
C LYS A 135 -13.39 -18.43 4.67
N TRP A 136 -13.01 -18.78 5.90
CA TRP A 136 -11.63 -18.68 6.38
C TRP A 136 -10.72 -19.67 5.64
N ASP A 137 -11.13 -20.93 5.52
CA ASP A 137 -10.46 -22.00 4.77
C ASP A 137 -10.68 -21.85 3.25
N SER A 138 -10.56 -20.61 2.75
CA SER A 138 -10.17 -20.34 1.37
C SER A 138 -8.71 -20.76 1.19
N LYS A 139 -8.48 -22.08 1.20
CA LYS A 139 -7.26 -22.69 0.65
C LYS A 139 -7.01 -22.02 -0.70
N ALA A 140 -5.90 -21.30 -0.81
CA ALA A 140 -5.34 -20.99 -2.12
C ALA A 140 -5.28 -22.32 -2.87
N GLU A 141 -5.99 -22.40 -4.01
CA GLU A 141 -6.03 -23.63 -4.81
C GLU A 141 -4.59 -24.09 -5.01
N THR A 142 -4.29 -25.37 -4.72
CA THR A 142 -2.92 -25.87 -4.50
C THR A 142 -2.05 -25.64 -5.73
N SER A 143 -1.45 -24.46 -5.77
CA SER A 143 -0.71 -23.89 -6.87
C SER A 143 0.76 -24.01 -6.52
N ASP A 144 1.53 -24.61 -7.41
CA ASP A 144 2.97 -24.71 -7.25
C ASP A 144 3.57 -23.30 -7.07
N PRO A 145 4.21 -22.97 -5.93
CA PRO A 145 4.81 -21.66 -5.71
C PRO A 145 5.90 -21.33 -6.72
N ALA A 146 6.57 -22.34 -7.31
CA ALA A 146 7.56 -22.12 -8.38
C ALA A 146 6.88 -21.66 -9.68
N ALA A 147 5.80 -22.32 -10.10
CA ALA A 147 4.97 -21.87 -11.22
C ALA A 147 4.36 -20.48 -10.97
N MET A 148 3.83 -20.21 -9.76
CA MET A 148 3.31 -18.88 -9.40
C MET A 148 4.39 -17.80 -9.45
N ALA A 149 5.56 -18.04 -8.86
CA ALA A 149 6.68 -17.11 -8.90
C ALA A 149 7.16 -16.84 -10.32
N SER A 150 7.28 -17.90 -11.13
CA SER A 150 7.66 -17.80 -12.54
C SER A 150 6.66 -16.98 -13.36
N GLN A 151 5.36 -17.20 -13.18
CA GLN A 151 4.30 -16.43 -13.85
C GLN A 151 4.28 -14.97 -13.38
N LEU A 152 4.43 -14.73 -12.07
CA LEU A 152 4.48 -13.38 -11.51
C LEU A 152 5.69 -12.62 -12.04
N VAL A 153 6.90 -13.17 -11.92
CA VAL A 153 8.13 -12.56 -12.44
C VAL A 153 8.09 -12.38 -13.96
N ALA A 154 7.53 -13.32 -14.72
CA ALA A 154 7.32 -13.15 -16.16
C ALA A 154 6.38 -11.97 -16.48
N LYS A 155 5.25 -11.85 -15.76
CA LYS A 155 4.29 -10.75 -15.97
C LYS A 155 4.88 -9.39 -15.61
N ILE A 156 5.67 -9.32 -14.54
CA ILE A 156 6.45 -8.12 -14.18
C ILE A 156 7.44 -7.77 -15.29
N ARG A 157 8.09 -8.79 -15.89
CA ARG A 157 9.05 -8.63 -16.97
C ARG A 157 8.45 -8.17 -18.32
N GLU A 158 7.12 -8.01 -18.41
CA GLU A 158 6.47 -7.38 -19.56
C GLU A 158 6.65 -5.85 -19.56
N THR A 159 6.51 -5.21 -18.41
CA THR A 159 6.54 -3.74 -18.23
C THR A 159 7.82 -3.25 -17.53
N SER A 160 8.59 -4.20 -16.99
CA SER A 160 9.85 -4.00 -16.28
C SER A 160 10.87 -5.06 -16.75
N THR A 161 12.12 -4.97 -16.36
CA THR A 161 13.04 -6.10 -16.13
C THR A 161 12.88 -6.58 -14.65
N VAL A 162 13.69 -7.48 -14.07
CA VAL A 162 13.76 -7.69 -12.59
C VAL A 162 15.19 -8.04 -12.15
N ASN A 163 15.75 -7.34 -11.14
CA ASN A 163 17.12 -7.49 -10.64
C ASN A 163 17.10 -7.65 -9.11
N ILE A 164 18.11 -8.36 -8.61
CA ILE A 164 18.53 -8.29 -7.21
C ILE A 164 19.89 -7.62 -7.23
N GLU A 165 19.93 -6.31 -6.99
CA GLU A 165 21.13 -5.48 -7.25
C GLU A 165 22.14 -5.52 -6.12
N GLY A 166 21.76 -6.10 -4.98
CA GLY A 166 22.66 -6.33 -3.87
C GLY A 166 21.93 -6.77 -2.60
N THR A 167 22.47 -6.31 -1.48
CA THR A 167 22.08 -6.72 -0.14
C THR A 167 21.98 -5.51 0.78
N ALA A 168 21.00 -5.52 1.67
CA ALA A 168 20.74 -4.43 2.61
C ALA A 168 20.81 -4.93 4.06
N ARG A 169 20.75 -3.98 5.00
CA ARG A 169 20.30 -4.23 6.37
C ARG A 169 19.03 -3.43 6.66
N VAL A 170 18.01 -4.10 7.17
CA VAL A 170 16.74 -3.49 7.64
C VAL A 170 16.45 -4.05 9.02
N ALA A 171 16.14 -3.19 10.00
CA ALA A 171 15.97 -3.58 11.41
C ALA A 171 17.12 -4.49 11.93
N GLY A 172 18.37 -4.15 11.58
CA GLY A 172 19.58 -4.93 11.89
C GLY A 172 19.79 -6.21 11.06
N ARG A 173 18.75 -6.74 10.41
CA ARG A 173 18.77 -8.02 9.70
C ARG A 173 19.24 -7.90 8.26
N ALA A 174 19.95 -8.92 7.78
CA ALA A 174 20.43 -8.99 6.40
C ALA A 174 19.29 -9.29 5.43
N ALA A 175 19.23 -8.58 4.32
CA ALA A 175 18.18 -8.72 3.31
C ALA A 175 18.74 -8.73 1.88
N TYR A 176 18.01 -9.38 0.98
CA TYR A 176 18.16 -9.24 -0.47
C TYR A 176 17.38 -8.02 -0.94
N GLU A 177 18.02 -7.11 -1.68
CA GLU A 177 17.32 -5.94 -2.25
C GLU A 177 16.85 -6.25 -3.67
N VAL A 178 15.55 -6.41 -3.85
CA VAL A 178 14.89 -6.41 -5.16
C VAL A 178 14.61 -4.96 -5.53
N VAL A 179 15.44 -4.41 -6.40
CA VAL A 179 15.27 -3.04 -6.95
C VAL A 179 14.22 -3.08 -8.06
N LEU A 180 13.56 -1.94 -8.37
CA LEU A 180 12.37 -1.92 -9.23
C LEU A 180 12.12 -0.62 -10.10
N THR A 181 12.93 -0.20 -11.11
CA THR A 181 12.51 0.78 -12.17
C THR A 181 11.52 0.26 -13.24
N PRO A 182 10.78 1.13 -13.96
CA PRO A 182 10.04 0.79 -15.19
C PRO A 182 10.93 0.49 -16.41
N LYS A 183 10.35 -0.04 -17.51
CA LYS A 183 10.98 -0.02 -18.85
C LYS A 183 10.94 1.38 -19.50
N PRO A 184 11.83 1.67 -20.48
CA PRO A 184 11.79 2.93 -21.26
C PRO A 184 10.54 3.16 -22.12
N THR A 185 9.66 2.17 -22.25
CA THR A 185 8.35 2.29 -22.92
C THR A 185 7.26 2.84 -22.00
N GLU A 186 7.45 2.75 -20.68
CA GLU A 186 6.48 3.17 -19.68
C GLU A 186 6.55 4.69 -19.45
N ARG A 187 5.40 5.31 -19.23
CA ARG A 187 5.19 6.75 -19.07
C ARG A 187 4.78 7.04 -17.62
N THR A 188 5.72 6.85 -16.71
CA THR A 188 5.55 7.04 -15.27
C THR A 188 6.50 8.12 -14.71
N LEU A 189 6.16 8.69 -13.55
CA LEU A 189 7.00 9.61 -12.78
C LEU A 189 7.94 8.89 -11.80
N LEU A 190 7.69 7.61 -11.53
CA LEU A 190 8.52 6.80 -10.64
C LEU A 190 9.87 6.55 -11.30
N ARG A 191 10.95 6.72 -10.54
CA ARG A 191 12.26 6.19 -10.92
C ARG A 191 12.24 4.70 -10.68
N GLU A 192 11.94 4.29 -9.46
CA GLU A 192 11.98 2.88 -9.05
C GLU A 192 11.13 2.62 -7.81
N ILE A 193 10.97 1.36 -7.48
CA ILE A 193 10.55 0.85 -6.18
C ILE A 193 11.75 0.02 -5.64
N ARG A 194 11.82 -0.31 -4.35
CA ARG A 194 12.83 -1.20 -3.75
C ARG A 194 12.15 -2.06 -2.69
N ILE A 195 12.42 -3.36 -2.68
CA ILE A 195 11.88 -4.32 -1.71
C ILE A 195 13.02 -5.12 -1.09
N ASP A 196 13.15 -5.03 0.22
CA ASP A 196 14.13 -5.78 0.99
C ASP A 196 13.47 -7.03 1.56
N VAL A 197 13.97 -8.21 1.20
CA VAL A 197 13.46 -9.51 1.67
C VAL A 197 14.48 -10.15 2.60
N ASP A 198 14.05 -10.51 3.80
CA ASP A 198 14.92 -11.10 4.83
C ASP A 198 15.68 -12.34 4.34
N ALA A 199 16.99 -12.39 4.55
CA ALA A 199 17.84 -13.43 3.96
C ALA A 199 17.56 -14.85 4.51
N GLU A 200 17.10 -14.96 5.76
CA GLU A 200 16.89 -16.22 6.48
C GLU A 200 15.41 -16.64 6.49
N LYS A 201 14.52 -15.68 6.76
CA LYS A 201 13.09 -15.87 6.98
C LYS A 201 12.24 -15.56 5.76
N ARG A 202 12.81 -14.94 4.72
CA ARG A 202 12.16 -14.66 3.43
C ARG A 202 10.86 -13.86 3.53
N VAL A 203 10.72 -13.05 4.59
CA VAL A 203 9.65 -12.06 4.72
C VAL A 203 10.08 -10.69 4.16
N PRO A 204 9.19 -9.91 3.55
CA PRO A 204 9.47 -8.51 3.22
C PRO A 204 9.72 -7.68 4.49
N LEU A 205 10.80 -6.90 4.50
CA LEU A 205 11.21 -6.03 5.61
C LEU A 205 11.02 -4.54 5.32
N ARG A 206 11.17 -4.12 4.06
CA ARG A 206 10.97 -2.73 3.63
C ARG A 206 10.47 -2.69 2.19
N LEU A 207 9.62 -1.72 1.93
CA LEU A 207 9.18 -1.23 0.63
C LEU A 207 9.55 0.26 0.55
N ALA A 208 10.24 0.67 -0.51
CA ALA A 208 10.46 2.07 -0.85
C ALA A 208 9.98 2.36 -2.27
N VAL A 209 9.42 3.54 -2.50
CA VAL A 209 8.99 4.06 -3.81
C VAL A 209 9.79 5.33 -4.05
N MET A 210 10.61 5.34 -5.10
CA MET A 210 11.56 6.39 -5.43
C MET A 210 11.08 7.13 -6.69
N SER A 211 11.08 8.45 -6.62
CA SER A 211 10.79 9.32 -7.76
C SER A 211 12.07 9.80 -8.45
N ASN A 212 11.89 10.40 -9.63
CA ASN A 212 12.96 11.10 -10.32
C ASN A 212 13.33 12.41 -9.59
N GLY A 213 14.59 12.83 -9.68
CA GLY A 213 15.07 14.10 -9.09
C GLY A 213 15.36 14.10 -7.58
N THR A 214 15.26 12.95 -6.89
CA THR A 214 15.53 12.82 -5.44
C THR A 214 16.27 11.53 -5.10
N ASP A 215 17.10 11.57 -4.07
CA ASP A 215 17.73 10.41 -3.42
C ASP A 215 16.80 9.74 -2.40
N LYS A 216 15.93 10.53 -1.75
CA LYS A 216 14.93 10.05 -0.78
C LYS A 216 13.73 9.38 -1.47
N PRO A 217 13.16 8.32 -0.86
CA PRO A 217 11.90 7.74 -1.30
C PRO A 217 10.74 8.74 -1.17
N ALA A 218 9.86 8.77 -2.16
CA ALA A 218 8.59 9.50 -2.13
C ALA A 218 7.58 8.84 -1.18
N LEU A 219 7.62 7.51 -1.04
CA LEU A 219 6.91 6.74 -0.02
C LEU A 219 7.82 5.60 0.47
N GLN A 220 7.88 5.33 1.77
CA GLN A 220 8.54 4.15 2.33
C GLN A 220 7.65 3.53 3.42
N VAL A 221 7.65 2.20 3.50
CA VAL A 221 7.07 1.42 4.60
C VAL A 221 8.07 0.34 4.98
N GLY A 222 8.46 0.21 6.24
CA GLY A 222 9.40 -0.85 6.63
C GLY A 222 9.66 -0.95 8.12
N PHE A 223 10.25 -2.08 8.54
CA PHE A 223 10.57 -2.32 9.94
C PHE A 223 11.75 -1.46 10.41
N THR A 224 11.58 -0.84 11.58
CA THR A 224 12.64 -0.14 12.33
C THR A 224 13.25 -1.06 13.40
N ASP A 225 12.44 -1.96 13.99
CA ASP A 225 12.88 -3.14 14.75
C ASP A 225 12.04 -4.37 14.35
N VAL A 226 12.65 -5.57 14.35
CA VAL A 226 11.92 -6.83 14.11
C VAL A 226 12.63 -8.03 14.74
N GLN A 227 11.86 -8.85 15.47
CA GLN A 227 12.35 -9.96 16.27
C GLN A 227 11.52 -11.23 15.99
N PHE A 228 12.13 -12.21 15.34
CA PHE A 228 11.51 -13.50 15.03
C PHE A 228 11.54 -14.44 16.25
N ARG A 229 10.56 -14.24 17.14
CA ARG A 229 10.40 -14.93 18.42
C ARG A 229 8.96 -15.38 18.64
N ALA A 230 8.76 -16.42 19.44
CA ALA A 230 7.42 -16.85 19.86
C ALA A 230 6.75 -15.75 20.71
N GLN A 231 5.48 -15.46 20.43
CA GLN A 231 4.71 -14.44 21.12
C GLN A 231 3.82 -15.06 22.21
N PRO A 232 3.59 -14.39 23.34
CA PRO A 232 2.65 -14.88 24.35
C PRO A 232 1.22 -14.77 23.82
N ALA A 233 0.40 -15.80 24.05
CA ALA A 233 -0.98 -15.89 23.55
C ALA A 233 -1.91 -14.76 24.04
N SER A 234 -1.47 -13.94 25.00
CA SER A 234 -2.16 -12.72 25.45
C SER A 234 -2.16 -11.60 24.41
N GLU A 235 -1.15 -11.49 23.54
CA GLU A 235 -1.12 -10.42 22.52
C GLU A 235 -2.27 -10.55 21.51
N PHE A 236 -2.75 -11.77 21.29
CA PHE A 236 -3.85 -12.08 20.37
C PHE A 236 -5.21 -12.13 21.06
N GLN A 237 -5.31 -11.73 22.33
CA GLN A 237 -6.57 -11.66 23.08
C GLN A 237 -7.00 -10.19 23.24
N PHE A 238 -8.07 -9.81 22.55
CA PHE A 238 -8.65 -8.48 22.69
C PHE A 238 -9.85 -8.49 23.64
N THR A 239 -9.80 -7.62 24.65
CA THR A 239 -10.95 -7.28 25.51
C THR A 239 -11.24 -5.80 25.33
N PRO A 240 -12.46 -5.39 24.92
CA PRO A 240 -12.80 -3.98 24.80
C PRO A 240 -12.62 -3.24 26.13
N PRO A 241 -12.00 -2.04 26.14
CA PRO A 241 -11.79 -1.28 27.37
C PRO A 241 -13.12 -0.76 27.94
N GLN A 242 -13.09 -0.32 29.20
CA GLN A 242 -14.29 0.11 29.92
C GLN A 242 -15.04 1.22 29.17
N GLY A 243 -16.36 1.05 29.01
CA GLY A 243 -17.23 2.00 28.31
C GLY A 243 -17.09 1.98 26.78
N ALA A 244 -16.32 1.05 26.19
CA ALA A 244 -16.22 0.92 24.74
C ALA A 244 -17.56 0.55 24.11
N LYS A 245 -17.89 1.21 22.99
CA LYS A 245 -19.06 0.90 22.16
C LYS A 245 -18.74 -0.34 21.33
N VAL A 246 -19.19 -1.51 21.79
CA VAL A 246 -19.03 -2.78 21.07
C VAL A 246 -20.09 -2.91 19.98
N THR A 247 -19.67 -3.30 18.78
CA THR A 247 -20.54 -3.72 17.66
C THR A 247 -20.09 -5.12 17.23
N GLU A 248 -20.99 -6.09 17.19
CA GLU A 248 -20.70 -7.43 16.66
C GLU A 248 -21.33 -7.60 15.26
N GLU A 249 -20.52 -8.08 14.33
CA GLU A 249 -20.87 -8.25 12.92
C GLU A 249 -20.47 -9.67 12.47
N GLN A 250 -21.29 -10.31 11.64
CA GLN A 250 -20.87 -11.48 10.86
C GLN A 250 -20.24 -11.00 9.56
N ALA A 251 -19.24 -11.74 9.06
CA ALA A 251 -18.52 -11.39 7.84
C ALA A 251 -19.38 -11.57 6.58
N ASN A 252 -20.29 -10.62 6.34
CA ASN A 252 -20.84 -10.36 5.02
C ASN A 252 -19.71 -9.86 4.12
N MET A 253 -18.99 -10.79 3.49
CA MET A 253 -18.08 -10.45 2.40
C MET A 253 -18.87 -9.63 1.36
N PRO A 254 -18.42 -8.42 0.98
CA PRO A 254 -19.09 -7.68 -0.08
C PRO A 254 -19.01 -8.51 -1.36
N GLU A 255 -20.15 -8.76 -2.01
CA GLU A 255 -20.14 -9.34 -3.35
C GLU A 255 -19.28 -8.45 -4.27
N PRO A 256 -18.35 -9.01 -5.08
CA PRO A 256 -17.39 -8.22 -5.85
C PRO A 256 -18.01 -7.08 -6.67
N ASN A 257 -19.22 -7.32 -7.19
CA ASN A 257 -19.98 -6.40 -8.03
C ASN A 257 -20.43 -5.10 -7.34
N ARG A 258 -20.37 -4.96 -6.00
CA ARG A 258 -20.92 -3.77 -5.31
C ARG A 258 -20.09 -2.48 -5.46
N ALA A 259 -18.86 -2.57 -5.96
CA ALA A 259 -18.04 -1.42 -6.32
C ALA A 259 -17.87 -1.25 -7.86
N GLU A 260 -18.35 -2.21 -8.66
CA GLU A 260 -18.26 -2.17 -10.12
C GLU A 260 -19.19 -1.07 -10.68
N GLY A 261 -18.60 0.05 -11.12
CA GLY A 261 -19.33 1.15 -11.76
C GLY A 261 -18.86 2.56 -11.39
N MET A 262 -18.17 2.74 -10.25
CA MET A 262 -17.66 4.06 -9.83
C MET A 262 -16.19 4.32 -10.23
N THR A 263 -15.40 3.27 -10.48
CA THR A 263 -14.00 3.37 -10.92
C THR A 263 -13.64 2.34 -12.00
N LYS A 264 -12.59 2.63 -12.76
CA LYS A 264 -12.06 1.83 -13.88
C LYS A 264 -10.54 2.02 -13.98
N LEU A 265 -9.79 0.92 -14.10
CA LEU A 265 -8.38 0.98 -14.47
C LEU A 265 -8.24 1.17 -16.00
N VAL A 266 -7.33 2.05 -16.41
CA VAL A 266 -7.01 2.35 -17.81
C VAL A 266 -5.49 2.31 -17.98
N GLY A 267 -5.01 1.75 -19.09
CA GLY A 267 -3.60 1.38 -19.26
C GLY A 267 -3.24 0.09 -18.53
N ASP A 268 -1.96 -0.23 -18.55
CA ASP A 268 -1.34 -1.39 -17.91
C ASP A 268 0.05 -1.03 -17.40
N GLY A 269 0.71 -1.93 -16.65
CA GLY A 269 2.03 -1.67 -16.10
C GLY A 269 2.10 -0.41 -15.25
N TRP A 270 3.09 0.43 -15.50
CA TRP A 270 3.29 1.69 -14.79
C TRP A 270 2.44 2.84 -15.36
N ASP A 271 1.87 2.66 -16.55
CA ASP A 271 0.89 3.55 -17.18
C ASP A 271 -0.52 3.42 -16.56
N THR A 272 -0.72 2.49 -15.62
CA THR A 272 -2.02 2.23 -15.00
C THR A 272 -2.57 3.46 -14.28
N VAL A 273 -3.70 3.97 -14.80
CA VAL A 273 -4.49 5.07 -14.22
C VAL A 273 -5.78 4.53 -13.61
N LEU A 274 -6.05 4.89 -12.36
CA LEU A 274 -7.37 4.75 -11.74
C LEU A 274 -8.24 5.93 -12.16
N THR A 275 -9.21 5.68 -13.04
CA THR A 275 -10.26 6.65 -13.40
C THR A 275 -11.55 6.38 -12.64
N GLY A 276 -12.42 7.38 -12.53
CA GLY A 276 -13.74 7.22 -11.91
C GLY A 276 -14.57 8.49 -11.95
N SER A 277 -15.68 8.50 -11.21
CA SER A 277 -16.47 9.70 -10.96
C SER A 277 -16.93 9.79 -9.50
N MET A 278 -17.03 11.01 -9.01
CA MET A 278 -17.62 11.33 -7.71
C MET A 278 -18.92 12.11 -7.94
N PRO A 279 -19.98 11.87 -7.15
CA PRO A 279 -21.17 12.71 -7.20
C PRO A 279 -20.79 14.14 -6.78
N ALA A 280 -21.32 15.16 -7.46
CA ALA A 280 -20.96 16.56 -7.20
C ALA A 280 -21.23 17.03 -5.74
N THR A 281 -22.04 16.29 -4.97
CA THR A 281 -22.23 16.48 -3.52
C THR A 281 -21.02 16.11 -2.67
N ALA A 282 -20.14 15.22 -3.14
CA ALA A 282 -18.88 14.88 -2.46
C ALA A 282 -17.80 15.96 -2.60
N LEU A 283 -17.95 16.86 -3.58
CA LEU A 283 -17.10 18.05 -3.76
C LEU A 283 -17.60 19.27 -2.96
N GLN A 284 -18.76 19.16 -2.30
CA GLN A 284 -19.30 20.23 -1.45
C GLN A 284 -18.68 20.15 -0.05
N PRO A 285 -18.40 21.29 0.63
CA PRO A 285 -17.85 21.27 1.99
C PRO A 285 -18.81 20.56 2.97
N GLN A 286 -18.38 19.42 3.53
CA GLN A 286 -19.13 18.79 4.61
C GLN A 286 -19.18 19.72 5.83
N GLN A 287 -20.39 20.15 6.22
CA GLN A 287 -20.60 21.00 7.39
C GLN A 287 -20.51 20.20 8.71
N GLN A 288 -19.34 19.61 9.00
CA GLN A 288 -19.09 18.98 10.29
C GLN A 288 -18.78 20.02 11.37
N GLY A 289 -19.83 20.50 12.05
CA GLY A 289 -19.75 21.14 13.36
C GLY A 289 -19.30 22.60 13.39
N LYS A 290 -20.01 23.43 14.16
CA LYS A 290 -19.59 24.82 14.48
C LYS A 290 -18.54 24.82 15.60
N GLY A 291 -17.33 24.36 15.29
CA GLY A 291 -16.16 24.60 16.14
C GLY A 291 -15.86 26.10 16.21
N LYS A 292 -15.61 26.63 17.41
CA LYS A 292 -14.92 27.92 17.55
C LYS A 292 -13.42 27.67 17.38
N TYR A 293 -12.73 28.62 16.74
CA TYR A 293 -11.33 28.56 16.29
C TYR A 293 -11.10 27.69 15.05
N GLY A 294 -10.38 28.27 14.08
CA GLY A 294 -10.15 27.72 12.73
C GLY A 294 -10.74 28.63 11.65
N GLN A 295 -9.89 29.18 10.78
CA GLN A 295 -10.36 29.77 9.53
C GLN A 295 -10.80 28.62 8.61
N GLN A 296 -12.03 28.66 8.11
CA GLN A 296 -12.46 27.76 7.04
C GLN A 296 -11.75 28.17 5.75
N ALA A 297 -10.64 27.51 5.45
CA ALA A 297 -10.01 27.62 4.14
C ALA A 297 -10.95 27.02 3.10
N ASP A 298 -11.38 27.86 2.16
CA ASP A 298 -12.24 27.47 1.04
C ASP A 298 -11.54 26.37 0.18
N PRO A 299 -12.13 25.17 0.04
CA PRO A 299 -11.54 24.10 -0.76
C PRO A 299 -11.25 24.51 -2.21
N GLN A 300 -12.03 25.42 -2.80
CA GLN A 300 -11.77 25.91 -4.15
C GLN A 300 -10.53 26.82 -4.20
N GLN A 301 -10.31 27.66 -3.18
CA GLN A 301 -9.08 28.46 -3.08
C GLN A 301 -7.85 27.63 -2.72
N LEU A 302 -8.00 26.52 -2.00
CA LEU A 302 -6.91 25.56 -1.80
C LEU A 302 -6.59 24.85 -3.13
N LEU A 303 -7.61 24.38 -3.86
CA LEU A 303 -7.43 23.74 -5.16
C LEU A 303 -6.72 24.68 -6.16
N GLN A 304 -7.16 25.94 -6.27
CA GLN A 304 -6.55 26.96 -7.14
C GLN A 304 -5.11 27.35 -6.75
N ARG A 305 -4.65 27.05 -5.53
CA ARG A 305 -3.26 27.31 -5.09
C ARG A 305 -2.31 26.14 -5.34
N PHE A 306 -2.83 24.91 -5.35
CA PHE A 306 -2.02 23.69 -5.44
C PHE A 306 -2.22 22.89 -6.73
N ALA A 307 -3.27 23.17 -7.50
CA ALA A 307 -3.58 22.48 -8.74
C ALA A 307 -3.62 23.45 -9.93
N LYS A 308 -3.02 23.00 -11.05
CA LYS A 308 -2.94 23.69 -12.34
C LYS A 308 -4.27 23.54 -13.09
N PRO A 309 -4.91 24.61 -13.60
CA PRO A 309 -6.07 24.47 -14.48
C PRO A 309 -5.67 23.80 -15.80
N VAL A 310 -6.51 22.88 -16.29
CA VAL A 310 -6.29 22.10 -17.52
C VAL A 310 -7.55 22.10 -18.39
N SER A 311 -7.37 21.90 -19.70
CA SER A 311 -8.45 21.70 -20.66
C SER A 311 -8.03 20.69 -21.73
N GLY A 312 -8.95 19.86 -22.20
CA GLY A 312 -8.68 18.83 -23.21
C GLY A 312 -9.95 18.14 -23.72
N PRO A 313 -9.83 16.97 -24.37
CA PRO A 313 -10.97 16.21 -24.92
C PRO A 313 -12.01 15.78 -23.87
N PHE A 314 -11.60 15.76 -22.58
CA PHE A 314 -12.44 15.48 -21.43
C PHE A 314 -13.18 16.71 -20.87
N GLY A 315 -13.00 17.91 -21.43
CA GLY A 315 -13.50 19.18 -20.87
C GLY A 315 -12.43 19.92 -20.06
N THR A 316 -12.86 20.67 -19.05
CA THR A 316 -12.00 21.46 -18.15
C THR A 316 -11.87 20.81 -16.77
N GLY A 317 -10.82 21.17 -16.03
CA GLY A 317 -10.57 20.70 -14.68
C GLY A 317 -9.27 21.20 -14.09
N TYR A 318 -8.79 20.51 -13.06
CA TYR A 318 -7.59 20.84 -12.30
C TYR A 318 -6.67 19.61 -12.18
N VAL A 319 -5.37 19.81 -12.44
CA VAL A 319 -4.30 18.81 -12.28
C VAL A 319 -3.48 19.15 -11.04
N PHE A 320 -3.46 18.23 -10.09
CA PHE A 320 -2.56 18.23 -8.94
C PHE A 320 -1.39 17.27 -9.20
N SER A 321 -0.17 17.68 -8.87
CA SER A 321 1.06 16.93 -9.17
C SER A 321 1.93 16.77 -7.92
N THR A 322 2.47 15.56 -7.75
CA THR A 322 3.44 15.22 -6.69
C THR A 322 4.78 14.83 -7.31
N THR A 323 5.76 14.51 -6.45
CA THR A 323 7.02 13.89 -6.88
C THR A 323 6.84 12.52 -7.54
N ALA A 324 5.76 11.78 -7.24
CA ALA A 324 5.61 10.36 -7.59
C ALA A 324 4.36 10.01 -8.42
N GLY A 325 3.50 10.99 -8.72
CA GLY A 325 2.23 10.76 -9.40
C GLY A 325 1.41 12.04 -9.58
N THR A 326 0.35 11.94 -10.39
CA THR A 326 -0.57 13.04 -10.66
C THR A 326 -2.01 12.63 -10.38
N ALA A 327 -2.85 13.64 -10.16
CA ALA A 327 -4.30 13.52 -10.05
C ALA A 327 -4.95 14.62 -10.90
N LEU A 328 -6.01 14.28 -11.63
CA LEU A 328 -6.81 15.19 -12.44
C LEU A 328 -8.27 15.06 -11.97
N LEU A 329 -8.90 16.19 -11.62
CA LEU A 329 -10.32 16.28 -11.30
C LEU A 329 -10.98 17.23 -12.31
N THR A 330 -12.01 16.77 -13.01
CA THR A 330 -12.76 17.57 -13.98
C THR A 330 -13.91 18.33 -13.31
N ASP A 331 -14.35 19.42 -13.94
CA ASP A 331 -15.46 20.24 -13.42
C ASP A 331 -16.81 19.48 -13.41
N ASP A 332 -16.94 18.39 -14.17
CA ASP A 332 -18.09 17.47 -14.15
C ASP A 332 -17.95 16.30 -13.15
N GLY A 333 -16.91 16.30 -12.31
CA GLY A 333 -16.75 15.35 -11.20
C GLY A 333 -16.11 14.00 -11.57
N ARG A 334 -15.62 13.83 -12.81
CA ARG A 334 -14.74 12.70 -13.16
C ARG A 334 -13.34 12.93 -12.61
N PHE A 335 -12.63 11.86 -12.31
CA PHE A 335 -11.25 11.93 -11.85
C PHE A 335 -10.37 10.86 -12.49
N ALA A 336 -9.06 11.13 -12.52
CA ALA A 336 -8.02 10.20 -12.88
C ALA A 336 -6.82 10.37 -11.94
N ILE A 337 -6.27 9.28 -11.42
CA ILE A 337 -5.12 9.28 -10.51
C ILE A 337 -4.17 8.16 -10.94
N GLY A 338 -2.87 8.45 -11.01
CA GLY A 338 -1.87 7.44 -11.34
C GLY A 338 -0.45 7.93 -11.07
N ALA A 339 0.50 7.01 -11.08
CA ALA A 339 1.92 7.30 -10.91
C ALA A 339 2.57 7.90 -12.18
N VAL A 340 1.82 8.69 -12.94
CA VAL A 340 2.07 9.03 -14.35
C VAL A 340 2.13 10.54 -14.59
N PRO A 341 2.74 11.01 -15.70
CA PRO A 341 2.63 12.40 -16.14
C PRO A 341 1.18 12.80 -16.48
N GLU A 342 0.89 14.09 -16.37
CA GLU A 342 -0.41 14.72 -16.67
C GLU A 342 -1.04 14.22 -17.98
N GLN A 343 -0.25 14.08 -19.05
CA GLN A 343 -0.69 13.63 -20.37
C GLN A 343 -1.37 12.26 -20.36
N VAL A 344 -0.92 11.32 -19.50
CA VAL A 344 -1.50 9.97 -19.42
C VAL A 344 -2.87 9.99 -18.73
N LEU A 345 -3.08 10.89 -17.76
CA LEU A 345 -4.42 11.11 -17.16
C LEU A 345 -5.38 11.73 -18.18
N ILE A 346 -4.90 12.68 -18.99
CA ILE A 346 -5.66 13.32 -20.07
C ILE A 346 -6.14 12.28 -21.09
N GLU A 347 -5.27 11.36 -21.49
CA GLU A 347 -5.61 10.26 -22.40
C GLU A 347 -6.60 9.28 -21.76
N ALA A 348 -6.40 8.89 -20.50
CA ALA A 348 -7.28 7.97 -19.78
C ALA A 348 -8.71 8.50 -19.58
N LEU A 349 -8.89 9.83 -19.48
CA LEU A 349 -10.21 10.49 -19.44
C LEU A 349 -10.76 10.85 -20.82
N GLY A 350 -9.91 10.86 -21.86
CA GLY A 350 -10.30 11.07 -23.25
C GLY A 350 -10.78 9.78 -23.94
N SER A 351 -10.28 8.62 -23.52
CA SER A 351 -10.73 7.31 -24.01
C SER A 351 -12.14 6.98 -23.52
N LYS A 352 -13.10 6.94 -24.46
CA LYS A 352 -14.48 6.46 -24.22
C LYS A 352 -14.54 4.94 -24.22
#